data_AF-A0A9W8VMN6-F1
#
_entry.id   AF-A0A9W8VMN6-F1
#
_cell.length_a   1.000
_cell.length_b   1.000
_cell.length_c   1.000
_cell.angle_alpha   90.00
_cell.angle_beta   90.00
_cell.angle_gamma   90.00
#
_symmetry.space_group_name_H-M   'P 1'
#
loop_
_entity.id
_entity.type
_entity.pdbx_description
1 polymer ?
#
loop_
_entity_poly.entity_id
_entity_poly.type
_entity_poly.pdbx_seq_one_letter_code
_entity_poly.pdbx_strand_id
1 'polypeptide(L)'
;MGLNSMPSPPDCDAEKGLQSSDFAVGDTGPAAIETYGREKFPTRCGRTLESFQRRPEGQQGNELERRMKPRHLNMIAIGCSIGAGFFVGSGGALYKGGPGFVLIDFLIVGVMVFNVVHALGELAVMYLISGGFYIYASRFIDPSWGFATGWNYVLSAALVLPLELTVCALTIGYWNDTISPGVWITIFLVAIIFVNVFGTLGFAEEEFWSSLLKLGATVAFIVISIVLVAGGGPENGRYHEYQGTKLWHEGEGPFKNGIKGFFSVFITASFSFSGTEMIGLAAAEAQNPTKALPKAIKQVSLFEGT
;
A
#
# COMPACT_ATOMS: atom_id res chain seq x y z
N MET A 1 -15.03 60.51 41.13
CA MET A 1 -15.46 59.88 39.86
C MET A 1 -14.28 59.94 38.91
N GLY A 2 -13.54 58.84 38.80
CA GLY A 2 -12.30 58.76 38.03
C GLY A 2 -12.01 57.30 37.68
N LEU A 3 -12.11 57.03 36.37
CA LEU A 3 -11.43 56.05 35.51
C LEU A 3 -10.75 54.81 36.14
N ASN A 4 -11.07 53.63 35.60
CA ASN A 4 -10.07 52.86 34.85
C ASN A 4 -10.74 51.92 33.83
N SER A 5 -10.15 51.95 32.63
CA SER A 5 -10.56 51.38 31.36
C SER A 5 -10.36 49.86 31.26
N MET A 6 -11.28 49.19 30.55
CA MET A 6 -11.13 47.81 30.11
C MET A 6 -9.92 47.62 29.18
N PRO A 7 -9.24 46.46 29.22
CA PRO A 7 -8.17 46.14 28.27
C PRO A 7 -8.77 45.79 26.90
N SER A 8 -8.12 46.29 25.85
CA SER A 8 -8.43 46.03 24.44
C SER A 8 -8.11 44.58 24.03
N PRO A 9 -8.82 44.02 23.03
CA PRO A 9 -8.52 42.71 22.46
C PRO A 9 -7.14 42.71 21.78
N PRO A 10 -6.47 41.54 21.68
CA PRO A 10 -5.14 41.44 21.08
C PRO A 10 -5.18 41.72 19.57
N ASP A 11 -4.20 42.48 19.10
CA ASP A 11 -4.02 42.90 17.70
C ASP A 11 -3.88 41.71 16.74
N CYS A 12 -4.64 41.72 15.64
CA CYS A 12 -4.58 40.75 14.54
C CYS A 12 -3.36 40.94 13.59
N ASP A 13 -2.35 41.73 13.97
CA ASP A 13 -1.25 42.10 13.08
C ASP A 13 0.08 41.36 13.35
N ALA A 14 0.05 40.25 14.10
CA ALA A 14 1.24 39.44 14.38
C ALA A 14 1.54 38.31 13.37
N GLU A 15 0.82 38.20 12.24
CA GLU A 15 1.04 37.13 11.24
C GLU A 15 1.98 37.48 10.08
N LYS A 16 2.59 38.67 10.06
CA LYS A 16 3.58 39.04 9.02
C LYS A 16 5.00 39.01 9.57
N GLY A 17 5.53 37.81 9.74
CA GLY A 17 6.90 37.65 10.21
C GLY A 17 7.48 36.23 10.15
N LEU A 18 6.90 35.29 9.40
CA LEU A 18 7.59 34.03 9.13
C LEU A 18 8.59 34.25 7.98
N GLN A 19 9.77 34.79 8.33
CA GLN A 19 10.91 34.80 7.44
C GLN A 19 11.24 33.36 7.03
N SER A 20 11.59 33.19 5.77
CA SER A 20 11.93 31.94 5.09
C SER A 20 13.22 31.27 5.59
N SER A 21 13.58 31.44 6.87
CA SER A 21 14.82 30.94 7.49
C SER A 21 14.60 29.82 8.51
N ASP A 22 13.36 29.48 8.85
CA ASP A 22 13.06 28.48 9.90
C ASP A 22 12.87 27.04 9.39
N PHE A 23 13.08 26.78 8.10
CA PHE A 23 13.24 25.42 7.55
C PHE A 23 14.66 24.89 7.75
N ALA A 24 15.22 25.06 8.95
CA ALA A 24 16.41 24.33 9.34
C ALA A 24 15.99 22.89 9.63
N VAL A 25 16.39 21.97 8.74
CA VAL A 25 16.47 20.53 9.02
C VAL A 25 17.12 20.39 10.39
N GLY A 26 16.35 19.91 11.37
CA GLY A 26 16.84 19.64 12.71
C GLY A 26 18.10 18.80 12.59
N ASP A 27 19.21 19.37 13.04
CA ASP A 27 20.51 18.71 13.06
C ASP A 27 20.35 17.44 13.92
N THR A 28 20.31 16.30 13.25
CA THR A 28 20.36 15.00 13.93
C THR A 28 21.79 14.84 14.41
N GLY A 29 22.10 15.50 15.52
CA GLY A 29 23.41 15.40 16.14
C GLY A 29 23.78 13.92 16.33
N PRO A 30 25.06 13.56 16.16
CA PRO A 30 25.54 12.17 16.20
C PRO A 30 25.12 11.39 17.47
N ALA A 31 24.76 12.09 18.56
CA ALA A 31 24.27 11.52 19.81
C ALA A 31 22.90 10.81 19.69
N ALA A 32 21.99 11.26 18.81
CA ALA A 32 20.68 10.63 18.63
C ALA A 32 20.84 9.25 17.98
N ILE A 33 21.67 9.14 16.95
CA ILE A 33 21.97 7.90 16.22
C ILE A 33 22.71 6.90 17.13
N GLU A 34 23.59 7.38 18.01
CA GLU A 34 24.37 6.55 18.94
C GLU A 34 23.51 5.89 20.03
N THR A 35 22.40 6.54 20.42
CA THR A 35 21.48 6.01 21.45
C THR A 35 20.62 4.85 20.91
N TYR A 36 20.24 4.88 19.62
CA TYR A 36 19.42 3.83 19.00
C TYR A 36 20.12 2.48 18.87
N GLY A 37 21.45 2.44 18.83
CA GLY A 37 22.24 1.20 18.75
C GLY A 37 22.36 0.46 20.08
N ARG A 38 22.03 1.10 21.21
CA ARG A 38 22.30 0.62 22.57
C ARG A 38 21.11 -0.01 23.30
N GLU A 39 19.91 0.00 22.69
CA GLU A 39 18.73 -0.62 23.28
C GLU A 39 18.68 -2.13 23.00
N LYS A 40 18.31 -2.92 24.01
CA LYS A 40 18.21 -4.38 23.90
C LYS A 40 17.11 -4.74 22.89
N PHE A 41 17.35 -5.76 22.05
CA PHE A 41 16.38 -6.28 21.06
C PHE A 41 14.92 -6.41 21.57
N PRO A 42 14.64 -6.92 22.80
CA PRO A 42 13.28 -6.95 23.33
C PRO A 42 12.64 -5.57 23.57
N THR A 43 13.41 -4.55 23.95
CA THR A 43 12.94 -3.16 24.11
C THR A 43 12.65 -2.51 22.77
N ARG A 44 13.46 -2.83 21.76
CA ARG A 44 13.19 -2.46 20.36
C ARG A 44 11.89 -3.08 19.84
N CYS A 45 11.64 -4.36 20.13
CA CYS A 45 10.41 -5.05 19.72
C CYS A 45 9.17 -4.70 20.56
N GLY A 46 9.23 -3.74 21.48
CA GLY A 46 8.07 -3.36 22.29
C GLY A 46 7.67 -4.38 23.37
N ARG A 47 8.58 -5.29 23.74
CA ARG A 47 8.33 -6.40 24.68
C ARG A 47 8.66 -6.06 26.15
N THR A 48 9.08 -4.83 26.44
CA THR A 48 9.41 -4.37 27.80
C THR A 48 8.58 -3.13 28.14
N LEU A 49 8.16 -2.97 29.39
CA LEU A 49 7.39 -1.80 29.85
C LEU A 49 8.07 -0.45 29.56
N GLU A 50 9.41 -0.45 29.42
CA GLU A 50 10.20 0.71 29.00
C GLU A 50 9.83 1.23 27.59
N SER A 51 9.31 0.38 26.69
CA SER A 51 8.87 0.82 25.35
C SER A 51 7.57 1.63 25.37
N PHE A 52 6.82 1.56 26.47
CA PHE A 52 5.56 2.30 26.65
C PHE A 52 5.76 3.61 27.44
N GLN A 53 6.98 3.88 27.91
CA GLN A 53 7.27 5.14 28.60
C GLN A 53 7.33 6.30 27.59
N ARG A 54 6.53 7.34 27.87
CA ARG A 54 6.53 8.59 27.10
C ARG A 54 7.89 9.26 27.26
N ARG A 55 8.62 9.48 26.16
CA ARG A 55 9.91 10.21 26.20
C ARG A 55 9.69 11.68 26.59
N PRO A 56 10.65 12.31 27.29
CA PRO A 56 10.54 13.70 27.73
C PRO A 56 10.39 14.67 26.55
N GLU A 57 9.56 15.69 26.74
CA GLU A 57 9.01 16.66 25.76
C GLU A 57 10.04 17.62 25.09
N GLY A 58 11.27 17.19 24.85
CA GLY A 58 12.31 18.00 24.19
C GLY A 58 12.34 17.92 22.67
N GLN A 59 11.60 16.99 22.05
CA GLN A 59 11.49 16.85 20.60
C GLN A 59 10.14 17.38 20.14
N GLN A 60 10.10 18.66 19.76
CA GLN A 60 8.96 19.27 19.06
C GLN A 60 8.86 18.68 17.65
N GLY A 61 8.16 17.57 17.55
CA GLY A 61 7.83 16.94 16.29
C GLY A 61 7.12 15.64 16.61
N ASN A 62 5.93 15.45 16.05
CA ASN A 62 5.23 14.16 16.04
C ASN A 62 5.99 13.21 15.08
N GLU A 63 7.29 13.03 15.32
CA GLU A 63 8.20 12.27 14.47
C GLU A 63 8.06 10.80 14.87
N LEU A 64 7.46 10.02 13.97
CA LEU A 64 7.37 8.57 14.13
C LEU A 64 8.78 8.00 14.31
N GLU A 65 8.97 7.17 15.33
CA GLU A 65 10.26 6.51 15.54
C GLU A 65 10.60 5.68 14.30
N ARG A 66 11.62 6.14 13.54
CA ARG A 66 12.14 5.46 12.35
C ARG A 66 12.92 4.20 12.75
N ARG A 67 12.24 3.19 13.32
CA ARG A 67 12.84 1.92 13.76
C ARG A 67 13.10 0.94 12.59
N MET A 68 12.50 1.17 11.43
CA MET A 68 12.59 0.27 10.27
C MET A 68 13.78 0.60 9.37
N LYS A 69 14.54 -0.44 9.02
CA LYS A 69 15.64 -0.33 8.04
C LYS A 69 15.07 -0.12 6.63
N PRO A 70 15.78 0.57 5.72
CA PRO A 70 15.35 0.77 4.33
C PRO A 70 14.98 -0.51 3.58
N ARG A 71 15.65 -1.64 3.89
CA ARG A 71 15.33 -2.95 3.32
C ARG A 71 13.91 -3.44 3.65
N HIS A 72 13.41 -3.16 4.86
CA HIS A 72 12.06 -3.57 5.25
C HIS A 72 11.03 -2.68 4.56
N LEU A 73 11.26 -1.37 4.52
CA LEU A 73 10.39 -0.43 3.80
C LEU A 73 10.26 -0.79 2.32
N ASN A 74 11.36 -1.14 1.65
CA ASN A 74 11.33 -1.57 0.25
C ASN A 74 10.58 -2.90 0.06
N MET A 75 10.77 -3.89 0.95
CA MET A 75 10.05 -5.17 0.83
C MET A 75 8.58 -5.06 1.20
N ILE A 76 8.21 -4.16 2.11
CA ILE A 76 6.81 -3.84 2.39
C ILE A 76 6.20 -3.17 1.17
N ALA A 77 6.87 -2.19 0.57
CA ALA A 77 6.39 -1.54 -0.64
C ALA A 77 6.13 -2.54 -1.79
N ILE A 78 7.04 -3.51 -2.00
CA ILE A 78 6.88 -4.57 -3.00
C ILE A 78 5.79 -5.58 -2.59
N GLY A 79 5.71 -5.94 -1.30
CA GLY A 79 4.70 -6.85 -0.79
C GLY A 79 3.28 -6.30 -0.87
N CYS A 80 3.13 -5.01 -0.61
CA CYS A 80 1.85 -4.30 -0.69
C CYS A 80 1.40 -4.11 -2.15
N SER A 81 2.32 -4.00 -3.11
CA SER A 81 1.94 -3.91 -4.53
C SER A 81 1.48 -5.27 -5.09
N ILE A 82 1.94 -6.38 -4.53
CA ILE A 82 1.52 -7.74 -4.89
C ILE A 82 0.40 -8.20 -3.93
N GLY A 83 -0.82 -7.73 -4.19
CA GLY A 83 -2.00 -8.06 -3.40
C GLY A 83 -2.71 -9.36 -3.82
N ALA A 84 -3.58 -9.90 -2.95
CA ALA A 84 -4.42 -11.05 -3.28
C ALA A 84 -5.41 -10.74 -4.42
N GLY A 85 -5.76 -9.46 -4.62
CA GLY A 85 -6.57 -8.98 -5.74
C GLY A 85 -6.01 -9.38 -7.10
N PHE A 86 -4.69 -9.43 -7.26
CA PHE A 86 -4.05 -9.89 -8.49
C PHE A 86 -4.36 -11.36 -8.77
N PHE A 87 -4.21 -12.25 -7.78
CA PHE A 87 -4.39 -13.69 -7.98
C PHE A 87 -5.86 -14.12 -8.03
N VAL A 88 -6.68 -13.61 -7.11
CA VAL A 88 -8.10 -14.02 -7.00
C VAL A 88 -8.96 -13.30 -8.03
N GLY A 89 -8.64 -12.05 -8.33
CA GLY A 89 -9.41 -11.22 -9.26
C GLY A 89 -9.14 -11.55 -10.73
N SER A 90 -7.87 -11.72 -11.12
CA SER A 90 -7.48 -11.81 -12.54
C SER A 90 -8.13 -12.99 -13.27
N GLY A 91 -8.20 -14.17 -12.65
CA GLY A 91 -8.85 -15.35 -13.24
C GLY A 91 -10.35 -15.12 -13.46
N GLY A 92 -11.03 -14.49 -12.49
CA GLY A 92 -12.45 -14.14 -12.60
C GLY A 92 -12.71 -13.04 -13.65
N ALA A 93 -11.82 -12.05 -13.75
CA ALA A 93 -11.86 -11.01 -14.76
C ALA A 93 -11.72 -11.60 -16.17
N LEU A 94 -10.75 -12.50 -16.37
CA LEU A 94 -10.55 -13.18 -17.65
C LEU A 94 -11.74 -14.08 -18.02
N TYR A 95 -12.31 -14.80 -17.05
CA TYR A 95 -13.49 -15.63 -17.28
C TYR A 95 -14.73 -14.80 -17.68
N LYS A 96 -14.95 -13.65 -17.02
CA LYS A 96 -16.15 -12.82 -17.22
C LYS A 96 -16.04 -11.84 -18.38
N GLY A 97 -14.89 -11.18 -18.58
CA GLY A 97 -14.71 -10.17 -19.63
C GLY A 97 -13.91 -10.65 -20.84
N GLY A 98 -13.16 -11.73 -20.73
CA GLY A 98 -12.28 -12.18 -21.81
C GLY A 98 -10.98 -11.36 -21.91
N PRO A 99 -10.03 -11.83 -22.73
CA PRO A 99 -8.66 -11.28 -22.77
C PRO A 99 -8.60 -9.85 -23.30
N GLY A 100 -9.52 -9.45 -24.19
CA GLY A 100 -9.57 -8.12 -24.76
C GLY A 100 -9.93 -7.05 -23.72
N PHE A 101 -11.00 -7.26 -22.94
CA PHE A 101 -11.36 -6.32 -21.87
C PHE A 101 -10.33 -6.31 -20.75
N VAL A 102 -9.73 -7.45 -20.39
CA VAL A 102 -8.64 -7.50 -19.40
C VAL A 102 -7.50 -6.55 -19.77
N LEU A 103 -7.03 -6.59 -21.02
CA LEU A 103 -5.93 -5.72 -21.45
C LEU A 103 -6.33 -4.25 -21.53
N ILE A 104 -7.51 -3.95 -22.09
CA ILE A 104 -7.99 -2.56 -22.23
C ILE A 104 -8.21 -1.93 -20.84
N ASP A 105 -8.86 -2.63 -19.93
CA ASP A 105 -9.24 -2.07 -18.64
C ASP A 105 -8.03 -1.90 -17.71
N PHE A 106 -7.10 -2.87 -17.71
CA PHE A 106 -5.85 -2.72 -16.98
C PHE A 106 -5.00 -1.57 -17.54
N LEU A 107 -5.01 -1.36 -18.86
CA LEU A 107 -4.32 -0.21 -19.48
C LEU A 107 -4.98 1.12 -19.08
N ILE A 108 -6.31 1.22 -19.14
CA ILE A 108 -7.05 2.44 -18.77
C ILE A 108 -6.80 2.77 -17.30
N VAL A 109 -6.98 1.81 -16.40
CA VAL A 109 -6.77 2.01 -14.96
C VAL A 109 -5.30 2.33 -14.67
N GLY A 110 -4.37 1.63 -15.33
CA GLY A 110 -2.93 1.91 -15.21
C GLY A 110 -2.59 3.35 -15.58
N VAL A 111 -3.09 3.85 -16.72
CA VAL A 111 -2.89 5.25 -17.13
C VAL A 111 -3.53 6.24 -16.14
N MET A 112 -4.73 5.94 -15.61
CA MET A 112 -5.37 6.79 -14.61
C MET A 112 -4.52 6.88 -13.33
N VAL A 113 -4.08 5.73 -12.80
CA VAL A 113 -3.26 5.67 -11.59
C VAL A 113 -1.88 6.29 -11.81
N PHE A 114 -1.28 6.08 -12.98
CA PHE A 114 -0.02 6.71 -13.35
C PHE A 114 -0.10 8.24 -13.25
N ASN A 115 -1.14 8.84 -13.83
CA ASN A 115 -1.32 10.30 -13.76
C ASN A 115 -1.52 10.78 -12.32
N VAL A 116 -2.27 10.03 -11.50
CA VAL A 116 -2.50 10.36 -10.09
C VAL A 116 -1.22 10.28 -9.27
N VAL A 117 -0.45 9.19 -9.40
CA VAL A 117 0.80 9.00 -8.66
C VAL A 117 1.85 10.02 -9.09
N HIS A 118 1.91 10.38 -10.38
CA HIS A 118 2.83 11.40 -10.88
C HIS A 118 2.47 12.79 -10.33
N ALA A 119 1.19 13.18 -10.36
CA ALA A 119 0.73 14.44 -9.80
C ALA A 119 0.95 14.53 -8.28
N LEU A 120 0.65 13.46 -7.54
CA LEU A 120 0.94 13.37 -6.10
C LEU A 120 2.44 13.40 -5.83
N GLY A 121 3.25 12.79 -6.68
CA GLY A 121 4.70 12.75 -6.59
C GLY A 121 5.34 14.14 -6.73
N GLU A 122 4.90 14.93 -7.73
CA GLU A 122 5.36 16.32 -7.89
C GLU A 122 4.98 17.18 -6.69
N LEU A 123 3.76 17.00 -6.18
CA LEU A 123 3.26 17.71 -5.01
C LEU A 123 4.04 17.35 -3.74
N ALA A 124 4.39 16.07 -3.59
CA ALA A 124 5.17 15.57 -2.46
C ALA A 124 6.62 16.08 -2.46
N VAL A 125 7.21 16.33 -3.64
CA VAL A 125 8.54 16.94 -3.77
C VAL A 125 8.50 18.45 -3.51
N MET A 126 7.44 19.14 -3.96
CA MET A 126 7.28 20.59 -3.77
C MET A 126 6.93 20.94 -2.31
N TYR A 127 6.11 20.11 -1.65
CA TYR A 127 5.66 20.31 -0.28
C TYR A 127 5.95 19.06 0.57
N LEU A 128 7.11 19.06 1.22
CA LEU A 128 7.48 18.07 2.24
C LEU A 128 6.63 18.28 3.51
N ILE A 129 5.39 17.79 3.46
CA ILE A 129 4.52 17.74 4.63
C ILE A 129 4.53 16.30 5.12
N SER A 130 4.89 16.11 6.39
CA SER A 130 4.83 14.80 7.03
C SER A 130 3.36 14.42 7.24
N GLY A 131 2.89 13.40 6.51
CA GLY A 131 1.57 12.80 6.69
C GLY A 131 0.99 12.19 5.40
N GLY A 132 -0.20 11.61 5.50
CA GLY A 132 -0.85 10.89 4.39
C GLY A 132 -1.31 11.79 3.24
N PHE A 133 -1.56 11.19 2.07
CA PHE A 133 -1.97 11.92 0.85
C PHE A 133 -3.22 12.79 1.02
N TYR A 134 -4.11 12.45 1.96
CA TYR A 134 -5.32 13.23 2.26
C TYR A 134 -5.00 14.65 2.76
N ILE A 135 -3.80 14.90 3.31
CA ILE A 135 -3.38 16.23 3.75
C ILE A 135 -3.25 17.16 2.54
N TYR A 136 -2.70 16.67 1.43
CA TYR A 136 -2.63 17.42 0.19
C TYR A 136 -4.02 17.80 -0.33
N ALA A 137 -4.98 16.86 -0.27
CA ALA A 137 -6.36 17.11 -0.64
C ALA A 137 -7.01 18.20 0.23
N SER A 138 -6.77 18.18 1.55
CA SER A 138 -7.30 19.19 2.47
C SER A 138 -6.73 20.59 2.23
N ARG A 139 -5.46 20.67 1.77
CA ARG A 139 -4.74 21.92 1.59
C ARG A 139 -5.01 22.60 0.25
N PHE A 140 -5.18 21.83 -0.84
CA PHE A 140 -5.32 22.38 -2.20
C PHE A 140 -6.75 22.40 -2.73
N ILE A 141 -7.67 21.63 -2.15
CA ILE A 141 -9.07 21.57 -2.60
C ILE A 141 -9.96 22.27 -1.58
N ASP A 142 -10.24 21.60 -0.46
CA ASP A 142 -11.07 22.11 0.64
C ASP A 142 -10.91 21.19 1.86
N PRO A 143 -11.00 21.70 3.09
CA PRO A 143 -10.99 20.87 4.30
C PRO A 143 -12.06 19.77 4.29
N SER A 144 -13.23 20.00 3.71
CA SER A 144 -14.32 19.01 3.61
C SER A 144 -13.94 17.85 2.67
N TRP A 145 -13.21 18.15 1.60
CA TRP A 145 -12.70 17.13 0.68
C TRP A 145 -11.59 16.30 1.32
N GLY A 146 -10.72 16.95 2.10
CA GLY A 146 -9.73 16.28 2.94
C GLY A 146 -10.36 15.33 3.96
N PHE A 147 -11.45 15.74 4.60
CA PHE A 147 -12.21 14.90 5.52
C PHE A 147 -12.81 13.68 4.81
N ALA A 148 -13.48 13.88 3.68
CA ALA A 148 -14.11 12.79 2.92
C ALA A 148 -13.07 11.76 2.40
N THR A 149 -11.94 12.24 1.88
CA THR A 149 -10.85 11.36 1.41
C THR A 149 -10.19 10.59 2.55
N GLY A 150 -9.99 11.23 3.70
CA GLY A 150 -9.50 10.56 4.91
C GLY A 150 -10.42 9.41 5.37
N TRP A 151 -11.73 9.66 5.43
CA TRP A 151 -12.69 8.61 5.79
C TRP A 151 -12.78 7.49 4.76
N ASN A 152 -12.76 7.81 3.46
CA ASN A 152 -12.70 6.77 2.42
C ASN A 152 -11.45 5.89 2.57
N TYR A 153 -10.31 6.48 2.94
CA TYR A 153 -9.09 5.72 3.18
C TYR A 153 -9.22 4.80 4.39
N VAL A 154 -9.79 5.29 5.50
CA VAL A 154 -10.06 4.48 6.70
C VAL A 154 -11.02 3.33 6.40
N LEU A 155 -12.10 3.60 5.66
CA LEU A 155 -13.08 2.57 5.27
C LEU A 155 -12.45 1.52 4.35
N SER A 156 -11.64 1.94 3.38
CA SER A 156 -10.89 1.04 2.51
C SER A 156 -9.98 0.12 3.34
N ALA A 157 -9.17 0.71 4.23
CA ALA A 157 -8.28 -0.05 5.11
C ALA A 157 -9.05 -1.03 6.02
N ALA A 158 -10.22 -0.63 6.53
CA ALA A 158 -11.06 -1.49 7.36
C ALA A 158 -11.69 -2.67 6.58
N LEU A 159 -11.97 -2.49 5.29
CA LEU A 159 -12.56 -3.53 4.42
C LEU A 159 -11.53 -4.51 3.87
N VAL A 160 -10.26 -4.11 3.77
CA VAL A 160 -9.19 -4.99 3.27
C VAL A 160 -9.01 -6.21 4.16
N LEU A 161 -8.95 -6.05 5.49
CA LEU A 161 -8.78 -7.19 6.41
C LEU A 161 -9.83 -8.31 6.27
N PRO A 162 -11.15 -8.05 6.33
CA PRO A 162 -12.15 -9.09 6.14
C PRO A 162 -12.16 -9.66 4.71
N LEU A 163 -11.79 -8.87 3.70
CA LEU A 163 -11.66 -9.35 2.33
C LEU A 163 -10.54 -10.39 2.23
N GLU A 164 -9.35 -10.09 2.76
CA GLU A 164 -8.21 -11.00 2.77
C GLU A 164 -8.51 -12.29 3.54
N LEU A 165 -9.19 -12.20 4.70
CA LEU A 165 -9.63 -13.37 5.47
C LEU A 165 -10.59 -14.27 4.68
N THR A 166 -11.51 -13.66 3.94
CA THR A 166 -12.45 -14.39 3.07
C THR A 166 -11.72 -15.10 1.94
N VAL A 167 -10.75 -14.42 1.32
CA VAL A 167 -9.90 -14.99 0.28
C VAL A 167 -9.11 -16.19 0.80
N CYS A 168 -8.49 -16.08 1.98
CA CYS A 168 -7.77 -17.20 2.60
C CYS A 168 -8.68 -18.41 2.81
N ALA A 169 -9.90 -18.20 3.32
CA ALA A 169 -10.86 -19.28 3.53
C ALA A 169 -11.31 -19.94 2.21
N LEU A 170 -11.58 -19.15 1.17
CA LEU A 170 -11.92 -19.66 -0.17
C LEU A 170 -10.76 -20.47 -0.78
N THR A 171 -9.52 -20.02 -0.56
CA THR A 171 -8.33 -20.68 -1.08
C THR A 171 -8.16 -22.06 -0.44
N ILE A 172 -8.35 -22.20 0.88
CA ILE A 172 -8.30 -23.52 1.54
C ILE A 172 -9.46 -24.41 1.11
N GLY A 173 -10.65 -23.82 0.91
CA GLY A 173 -11.83 -24.52 0.40
C GLY A 173 -11.59 -25.21 -0.95
N TYR A 174 -10.63 -24.74 -1.74
CA TYR A 174 -10.24 -25.40 -3.00
C TYR A 174 -9.74 -26.84 -2.79
N TRP A 175 -8.99 -27.12 -1.71
CA TRP A 175 -8.50 -28.47 -1.40
C TRP A 175 -9.41 -29.24 -0.45
N ASN A 176 -10.09 -28.55 0.46
CA ASN A 176 -10.95 -29.19 1.44
C ASN A 176 -12.17 -28.32 1.77
N ASP A 177 -13.33 -28.72 1.25
CA ASP A 177 -14.62 -28.04 1.44
C ASP A 177 -15.47 -28.67 2.56
N THR A 178 -14.92 -29.61 3.33
CA THR A 178 -15.68 -30.26 4.42
C THR A 178 -15.82 -29.38 5.66
N ILE A 179 -14.93 -28.40 5.82
CA ILE A 179 -14.88 -27.50 6.98
C ILE A 179 -15.48 -26.16 6.57
N SER A 180 -16.36 -25.59 7.40
CA SER A 180 -17.00 -24.33 7.08
C SER A 180 -15.98 -23.18 6.95
N PRO A 181 -16.17 -22.25 5.99
CA PRO A 181 -15.27 -21.10 5.81
C PRO A 181 -15.10 -20.27 7.08
N GLY A 182 -16.13 -20.18 7.91
CA GLY A 182 -16.11 -19.46 9.19
C GLY A 182 -15.05 -19.95 10.17
N VAL A 183 -14.74 -21.26 10.18
CA VAL A 183 -13.69 -21.83 11.03
C VAL A 183 -12.30 -21.39 10.56
N TRP A 184 -12.08 -21.36 9.25
CA TRP A 184 -10.80 -20.88 8.70
C TRP A 184 -10.60 -19.39 8.96
N ILE A 185 -11.67 -18.58 8.82
CA ILE A 185 -11.64 -17.14 9.12
C ILE A 185 -11.23 -16.91 10.59
N THR A 186 -11.81 -17.64 11.55
CA THR A 186 -11.47 -17.47 12.97
C THR A 186 -10.03 -17.89 13.27
N ILE A 187 -9.53 -18.98 12.67
CA ILE A 187 -8.14 -19.41 12.82
C ILE A 187 -7.17 -18.33 12.33
N PHE A 188 -7.38 -17.79 11.12
CA PHE A 188 -6.52 -16.73 10.58
C PHE A 188 -6.61 -15.44 11.39
N LEU A 189 -7.80 -15.07 11.88
CA LEU A 189 -7.97 -13.90 12.74
C LEU A 189 -7.17 -14.05 14.05
N VAL A 190 -7.21 -15.22 14.69
CA VAL A 190 -6.41 -15.49 15.90
C VAL A 190 -4.92 -15.42 15.61
N ALA A 191 -4.47 -15.94 14.46
CA ALA A 191 -3.08 -15.84 14.04
C ALA A 191 -2.63 -14.38 13.84
N ILE A 192 -3.45 -13.55 13.20
CA ILE A 192 -3.18 -12.11 13.02
C ILE A 192 -3.11 -11.40 14.38
N ILE A 193 -4.04 -11.68 15.30
CA ILE A 193 -4.01 -11.11 16.65
C ILE A 193 -2.72 -11.51 17.36
N PHE A 194 -2.30 -12.77 17.25
CA PHE A 194 -1.05 -13.26 17.84
C PHE A 194 0.18 -12.55 17.28
N VAL A 195 0.24 -12.32 15.96
CA VAL A 195 1.33 -11.57 15.32
C VAL A 195 1.36 -10.12 15.80
N ASN A 196 0.20 -9.47 15.91
CA ASN A 196 0.09 -8.10 16.41
C ASN A 196 0.64 -7.91 17.84
N VAL A 197 0.65 -8.96 18.67
CA VAL A 197 1.22 -8.91 20.02
C VAL A 197 2.76 -8.80 20.01
N PHE A 198 3.44 -9.17 18.92
CA PHE A 198 4.91 -9.10 18.83
C PHE A 198 5.47 -7.70 18.52
N GLY A 199 4.61 -6.68 18.42
CA GLY A 199 5.01 -5.29 18.17
C GLY A 199 5.44 -5.01 16.73
N THR A 200 5.75 -3.75 16.44
CA THR A 200 5.98 -3.23 15.08
C THR A 200 7.20 -3.82 14.37
N LEU A 201 8.24 -4.19 15.13
CA LEU A 201 9.44 -4.85 14.57
C LEU A 201 9.20 -6.33 14.24
N GLY A 202 8.37 -7.03 15.01
CA GLY A 202 7.96 -8.39 14.70
C GLY A 202 7.15 -8.44 13.41
N PHE A 203 6.20 -7.51 13.27
CA PHE A 203 5.44 -7.31 12.04
C PHE A 203 6.34 -7.02 10.83
N ALA A 204 7.30 -6.11 10.98
CA ALA A 204 8.22 -5.75 9.90
C ALA A 204 9.08 -6.92 9.38
N GLU A 205 9.55 -7.80 10.27
CA GLU A 205 10.32 -8.98 9.87
C GLU A 205 9.40 -10.06 9.27
N GLU A 206 8.20 -10.27 9.81
CA GLU A 206 7.22 -11.19 9.23
C GLU A 206 6.80 -10.76 7.81
N GLU A 207 6.46 -9.49 7.62
CA GLU A 207 6.11 -8.94 6.31
C GLU A 207 7.28 -9.06 5.33
N PHE A 208 8.54 -8.92 5.79
CA PHE A 208 9.71 -9.14 4.93
C PHE A 208 9.76 -10.57 4.37
N TRP A 209 9.54 -11.59 5.20
CA TRP A 209 9.51 -12.99 4.76
C TRP A 209 8.28 -13.31 3.92
N SER A 210 7.12 -12.76 4.29
CA SER A 210 5.86 -12.88 3.55
C SER A 210 5.98 -12.30 2.14
N SER A 211 6.52 -11.09 2.00
CA SER A 211 6.79 -10.46 0.70
C SER A 211 7.77 -11.24 -0.16
N LEU A 212 8.81 -11.83 0.45
CA LEU A 212 9.76 -12.67 -0.29
C LEU A 212 9.08 -13.92 -0.85
N LEU A 213 8.22 -14.57 -0.06
CA LEU A 213 7.43 -15.72 -0.50
C LEU A 213 6.45 -15.31 -1.61
N LYS A 214 5.70 -14.22 -1.43
CA LYS A 214 4.76 -13.68 -2.43
C LYS A 214 5.47 -13.43 -3.77
N LEU A 215 6.60 -12.73 -3.74
CA LEU A 215 7.39 -12.45 -4.94
C LEU A 215 7.87 -13.75 -5.61
N GLY A 216 8.40 -14.69 -4.84
CA GLY A 216 8.81 -16.01 -5.34
C GLY A 216 7.63 -16.79 -5.97
N ALA A 217 6.46 -16.75 -5.34
CA ALA A 217 5.24 -17.37 -5.84
C ALA A 217 4.77 -16.73 -7.15
N THR A 218 4.84 -15.39 -7.29
CA THR A 218 4.55 -14.68 -8.54
C THR A 218 5.49 -15.12 -9.66
N VAL A 219 6.80 -15.20 -9.40
CA VAL A 219 7.78 -15.65 -10.41
C VAL A 219 7.50 -17.09 -10.83
N ALA A 220 7.26 -17.98 -9.86
CA ALA A 220 6.91 -19.38 -10.15
C ALA A 220 5.61 -19.49 -10.95
N PHE A 221 4.60 -18.70 -10.60
CA PHE A 221 3.32 -18.63 -11.31
C PHE A 221 3.49 -18.17 -12.76
N ILE A 222 4.32 -17.16 -13.02
CA ILE A 222 4.63 -16.68 -14.39
C ILE A 222 5.28 -17.80 -15.20
N VAL A 223 6.30 -18.48 -14.66
CA VAL A 223 7.00 -19.58 -15.34
C VAL A 223 6.03 -20.72 -15.66
N ILE A 224 5.22 -21.15 -14.69
CA ILE A 224 4.21 -22.21 -14.89
C ILE A 224 3.18 -21.77 -15.94
N SER A 225 2.72 -20.52 -15.89
CA SER A 225 1.75 -19.98 -16.85
C SER A 225 2.30 -20.02 -18.28
N ILE A 226 3.56 -19.65 -18.50
CA ILE A 226 4.19 -19.72 -19.82
C ILE A 226 4.27 -21.16 -20.31
N VAL A 227 4.69 -22.10 -19.44
CA VAL A 227 4.77 -23.53 -19.78
C VAL A 227 3.39 -24.09 -20.15
N LEU A 228 2.34 -23.76 -19.39
CA LEU A 228 0.98 -24.20 -19.66
C LEU A 228 0.39 -23.59 -20.94
N VAL A 229 0.68 -22.31 -21.20
CA VAL A 229 0.27 -21.63 -22.44
C VAL A 229 0.94 -22.26 -23.67
N ALA A 230 2.20 -22.68 -23.54
CA ALA A 230 2.97 -23.35 -24.58
C ALA A 230 2.54 -24.81 -24.85
N GLY A 231 1.67 -25.39 -24.02
CA GLY A 231 1.20 -26.78 -24.18
C GLY A 231 1.99 -27.81 -23.34
N GLY A 232 2.80 -27.38 -22.37
CA GLY A 232 3.58 -28.28 -21.51
C GLY A 232 2.78 -28.98 -20.40
N GLY A 233 1.45 -29.06 -20.53
CA GLY A 233 0.58 -29.72 -19.57
C GLY A 233 0.58 -31.25 -19.69
N PRO A 234 0.02 -31.97 -18.70
CA PRO A 234 -0.12 -33.43 -18.78
C PRO A 234 -0.90 -33.89 -20.01
N GLU A 235 -0.57 -35.05 -20.58
CA GLU A 235 -1.16 -35.57 -21.84
C GLU A 235 -2.70 -35.69 -21.81
N ASN A 236 -3.28 -35.93 -20.64
CA ASN A 236 -4.74 -36.03 -20.44
C ASN A 236 -5.39 -34.71 -19.99
N GLY A 237 -4.65 -33.60 -19.99
CA GLY A 237 -5.07 -32.31 -19.43
C GLY A 237 -5.47 -31.27 -20.48
N ARG A 238 -6.21 -30.25 -20.05
CA ARG A 238 -6.64 -29.10 -20.89
C ARG A 238 -5.48 -28.29 -21.49
N TYR A 239 -4.27 -28.47 -21.00
CA TYR A 239 -3.06 -27.70 -21.38
C TYR A 239 -2.04 -28.54 -22.17
N HIS A 240 -2.47 -29.65 -22.79
CA HIS A 240 -1.60 -30.47 -23.65
C HIS A 240 -1.30 -29.79 -25.01
N GLU A 241 -2.18 -28.91 -25.46
CA GLU A 241 -2.00 -28.15 -26.70
C GLU A 241 -1.81 -26.67 -26.42
N TYR A 242 -1.20 -25.95 -27.37
CA TYR A 242 -1.06 -24.50 -27.31
C TYR A 242 -2.41 -23.81 -27.07
N GLN A 243 -2.53 -23.11 -25.93
CA GLN A 243 -3.78 -22.42 -25.52
C GLN A 243 -3.72 -20.90 -25.75
N GLY A 244 -2.53 -20.34 -26.00
CA GLY A 244 -2.29 -18.90 -25.93
C GLY A 244 -3.16 -18.05 -26.85
N THR A 245 -3.34 -18.47 -28.11
CA THR A 245 -4.17 -17.75 -29.09
C THR A 245 -5.61 -18.24 -29.15
N LYS A 246 -5.94 -19.38 -28.51
CA LYS A 246 -7.29 -19.94 -28.55
C LYS A 246 -8.31 -19.00 -27.91
N LEU A 247 -7.99 -18.35 -26.79
CA LEU A 247 -8.91 -17.38 -26.17
C LEU A 247 -9.16 -16.12 -27.01
N TRP A 248 -8.31 -15.84 -28.00
CA TRP A 248 -8.44 -14.67 -28.87
C TRP A 248 -9.27 -14.95 -30.12
N HIS A 249 -9.21 -16.18 -30.63
CA HIS A 249 -9.83 -16.56 -31.91
C HIS A 249 -10.96 -17.57 -31.80
N GLU A 250 -11.03 -18.32 -30.70
CA GLU A 250 -11.99 -19.41 -30.47
C GLU A 250 -12.94 -19.07 -29.32
N GLY A 251 -14.17 -19.60 -29.38
CA GLY A 251 -15.22 -19.36 -28.37
C GLY A 251 -15.96 -18.03 -28.54
N GLU A 252 -16.29 -17.36 -27.44
CA GLU A 252 -17.03 -16.08 -27.41
C GLU A 252 -16.22 -14.87 -27.91
N GLY A 253 -14.96 -15.08 -28.34
CA GLY A 253 -14.04 -14.04 -28.77
C GLY A 253 -13.38 -13.26 -27.62
N PRO A 254 -12.58 -12.23 -27.93
CA PRO A 254 -11.78 -11.50 -26.95
C PRO A 254 -12.62 -10.62 -26.01
N PHE A 255 -13.84 -10.27 -26.41
CA PHE A 255 -14.76 -9.39 -25.68
C PHE A 255 -15.99 -10.17 -25.19
N LYS A 256 -15.87 -10.78 -24.01
CA LYS A 256 -16.97 -11.57 -23.42
C LYS A 256 -17.94 -10.68 -22.66
N ASN A 257 -19.22 -11.06 -22.68
CA ASN A 257 -20.29 -10.39 -21.93
C ASN A 257 -20.48 -8.88 -22.21
N GLY A 258 -19.95 -8.37 -23.34
CA GLY A 258 -20.10 -6.98 -23.78
C GLY A 258 -19.76 -5.95 -22.69
N ILE A 259 -20.60 -4.92 -22.56
CA ILE A 259 -20.41 -3.82 -21.59
C ILE A 259 -20.37 -4.32 -20.14
N LYS A 260 -21.13 -5.38 -19.82
CA LYS A 260 -21.10 -5.98 -18.46
C LYS A 260 -19.75 -6.65 -18.18
N GLY A 261 -19.14 -7.25 -19.21
CA GLY A 261 -17.78 -7.79 -19.15
C GLY A 261 -16.77 -6.69 -18.85
N PHE A 262 -16.82 -5.59 -19.60
CA PHE A 262 -16.01 -4.39 -19.37
C PHE A 262 -16.10 -3.89 -17.93
N PHE A 263 -17.30 -3.58 -17.41
CA PHE A 263 -17.41 -3.07 -16.04
C PHE A 263 -16.95 -4.08 -14.97
N SER A 264 -17.17 -5.39 -15.19
CA SER A 264 -16.70 -6.42 -14.25
C SER A 264 -15.18 -6.49 -14.18
N VAL A 265 -14.50 -6.33 -15.32
CA VAL A 265 -13.04 -6.33 -15.40
C VAL A 265 -12.49 -5.01 -14.87
N PHE A 266 -13.09 -3.88 -15.23
CA PHE A 266 -12.72 -2.55 -14.74
C PHE A 266 -12.71 -2.44 -13.20
N ILE A 267 -13.70 -3.01 -12.52
CA ILE A 267 -13.74 -3.06 -11.05
C ILE A 267 -12.57 -3.88 -10.49
N THR A 268 -12.28 -5.01 -11.14
CA THR A 268 -11.18 -5.90 -10.73
C THR A 268 -9.81 -5.25 -10.97
N ALA A 269 -9.65 -4.55 -12.09
CA ALA A 269 -8.45 -3.78 -12.41
C ALA A 269 -8.25 -2.66 -11.38
N SER A 270 -9.29 -1.87 -11.11
CA SER A 270 -9.26 -0.81 -10.09
C SER A 270 -8.85 -1.34 -8.71
N PHE A 271 -9.39 -2.49 -8.30
CA PHE A 271 -9.01 -3.14 -7.04
C PHE A 271 -7.55 -3.62 -7.06
N SER A 272 -7.06 -4.12 -8.20
CA SER A 272 -5.68 -4.64 -8.33
C SER A 272 -4.62 -3.53 -8.28
N PHE A 273 -4.95 -2.31 -8.73
CA PHE A 273 -4.06 -1.16 -8.66
C PHE A 273 -4.17 -0.38 -7.33
N SER A 274 -5.11 -0.75 -6.46
CA SER A 274 -5.23 -0.17 -5.12
C SER A 274 -4.01 -0.53 -4.28
N GLY A 275 -3.41 0.43 -3.58
CA GLY A 275 -2.23 0.22 -2.74
C GLY A 275 -0.91 0.65 -3.39
N THR A 276 -0.90 1.01 -4.68
CA THR A 276 0.26 1.59 -5.35
C THR A 276 0.69 2.93 -4.72
N GLU A 277 -0.26 3.65 -4.12
CA GLU A 277 -0.02 4.86 -3.35
C GLU A 277 0.85 4.63 -2.11
N MET A 278 0.83 3.43 -1.52
CA MET A 278 1.60 3.10 -0.31
C MET A 278 3.12 3.26 -0.53
N ILE A 279 3.59 3.02 -1.76
CA ILE A 279 4.99 3.23 -2.15
C ILE A 279 5.39 4.70 -2.01
N GLY A 280 4.49 5.62 -2.41
CA GLY A 280 4.72 7.06 -2.27
C GLY A 280 4.71 7.51 -0.81
N LEU A 281 3.86 6.90 0.04
CA LEU A 281 3.83 7.18 1.47
C LEU A 281 5.12 6.72 2.17
N ALA A 282 5.55 5.48 1.89
CA ALA A 282 6.80 4.95 2.40
C ALA A 282 8.02 5.76 1.94
N ALA A 283 8.00 6.28 0.71
CA ALA A 283 9.04 7.17 0.19
C ALA A 283 9.03 8.55 0.87
N ALA A 284 7.86 9.08 1.24
CA ALA A 284 7.73 10.32 2.00
C ALA A 284 8.23 10.17 3.45
N GLU A 285 8.14 8.98 4.04
CA GLU A 285 8.63 8.68 5.39
C GLU A 285 10.11 8.28 5.46
N ALA A 286 10.77 8.13 4.31
CA ALA A 286 12.19 7.80 4.23
C ALA A 286 13.08 8.90 4.87
N GLN A 287 14.30 8.53 5.29
CA GLN A 287 15.25 9.48 5.91
C GLN A 287 15.59 10.69 5.02
N ASN A 288 15.47 10.55 3.70
CA ASN A 288 15.72 11.60 2.71
C ASN A 288 14.60 11.62 1.65
N PRO A 289 13.42 12.17 1.96
CA PRO A 289 12.25 12.08 1.08
C PRO A 289 12.49 12.82 -0.26
N THR A 290 13.22 13.93 -0.27
CA THR A 290 13.57 14.70 -1.49
C THR A 290 14.35 13.87 -2.52
N LYS A 291 15.11 12.86 -2.09
CA LYS A 291 15.84 11.94 -3.00
C LYS A 291 15.09 10.61 -3.21
N ALA A 292 14.31 10.17 -2.23
CA ALA A 292 13.57 8.92 -2.28
C ALA A 292 12.31 9.02 -3.16
N LEU A 293 11.55 10.12 -3.05
CA LEU A 293 10.31 10.33 -3.80
C LEU A 293 10.53 10.30 -5.33
N PRO A 294 11.48 11.06 -5.93
CA PRO A 294 11.71 10.98 -7.37
C PRO A 294 12.17 9.59 -7.84
N LYS A 295 12.89 8.86 -6.99
CA LYS A 295 13.31 7.48 -7.29
C LYS A 295 12.14 6.51 -7.25
N ALA A 296 11.26 6.62 -6.25
CA ALA A 296 10.07 5.81 -6.12
C ALA A 296 9.10 6.04 -7.28
N ILE A 297 8.87 7.31 -7.66
CA ILE A 297 8.05 7.66 -8.84
C ILE A 297 8.65 7.05 -10.10
N LYS A 298 9.96 7.20 -10.31
CA LYS A 298 10.66 6.55 -11.44
C LYS A 298 10.58 5.03 -11.39
N GLN A 299 10.59 4.40 -10.22
CA GLN A 299 10.46 2.95 -10.08
C GLN A 299 9.06 2.46 -10.45
N VAL A 300 8.01 3.20 -10.10
CA VAL A 300 6.65 2.94 -10.58
C VAL A 300 6.60 3.09 -12.11
N SER A 301 7.26 4.11 -12.68
CA SER A 301 7.36 4.28 -14.14
C SER A 301 8.22 3.22 -14.85
N LEU A 302 9.23 2.65 -14.18
CA LEU A 302 10.12 1.63 -14.74
C LEU A 302 9.53 0.22 -14.66
N PHE A 303 8.56 -0.02 -13.77
CA PHE A 303 7.88 -1.32 -13.65
C PHE A 303 6.99 -1.66 -14.85
N GLU A 304 6.72 -0.70 -15.74
CA GLU A 304 5.96 -0.90 -16.99
C GLU A 304 6.79 -0.61 -18.26
N GLY A 305 8.09 -0.31 -18.11
CA GLY A 305 9.00 0.11 -19.19
C GLY A 305 9.91 -0.99 -19.77
N THR A 306 9.64 -2.25 -19.47
CA THR A 306 10.25 -3.44 -20.09
C THR A 306 9.17 -4.43 -20.47
#